data_AF-A0A6H1U0Z2-F1
#
_entry.id   AF-A0A6H1U0Z2-F1
#
_cell.length_a   1.000
_cell.length_b   1.000
_cell.length_c   1.000
_cell.angle_alpha   90.00
_cell.angle_beta   90.00
_cell.angle_gamma   90.00
#
_symmetry.space_group_name_H-M   'P 1'
#
loop_
_entity.id
_entity.type
_entity.pdbx_description
1 polymer ?
#
loop_
_entity_poly.entity_id
_entity_poly.type
_entity_poly.pdbx_seq_one_letter_code
_entity_poly.pdbx_strand_id
1 'polypeptide(L)'
;MEAINSTLAELIVESEGRYLTSAELQPIERYLQTFTERFKTYEILQAKAEPLVRHALKKFATLHPDVMQKHGKRCHYDMSQVLRYIALAILRDDPRFFNDSMVLWETNILTAYHRQNSCLVAYRCLKETMETYLPPQALKYIEPYLEMMFQALDLPPKLMATVQKSAVGL
;
A
#
# COMPACT_ATOMS: atom_id res chain seq x y z
N MET A 1 -10.90 8.48 17.63
CA MET A 1 -11.72 8.32 16.41
C MET A 1 -10.75 8.10 15.27
N GLU A 2 -10.84 6.97 14.54
CA GLU A 2 -9.98 6.78 13.37
C GLU A 2 -10.43 7.78 12.29
N ALA A 3 -9.57 8.74 11.97
CA ALA A 3 -9.84 9.72 10.93
C ALA A 3 -9.82 9.07 9.54
N ILE A 4 -10.48 9.68 8.55
CA ILE A 4 -10.40 9.23 7.15
C ILE A 4 -9.01 9.54 6.58
N ASN A 5 -8.44 10.69 6.91
CA ASN A 5 -7.12 11.13 6.48
C ASN A 5 -6.39 11.72 7.69
N SER A 6 -5.24 11.17 8.04
CA SER A 6 -4.49 11.57 9.23
C SER A 6 -4.01 13.02 9.16
N THR A 7 -3.63 13.50 7.97
CA THR A 7 -3.10 14.88 7.78
C THR A 7 -4.18 15.91 7.98
N LEU A 8 -5.39 15.65 7.46
CA LEU A 8 -6.52 16.54 7.67
C LEU A 8 -6.98 16.53 9.13
N ALA A 9 -6.89 15.40 9.82
CA ALA A 9 -7.25 15.32 11.24
C ALA A 9 -6.28 16.12 12.12
N GLU A 10 -4.97 15.98 11.88
CA GLU A 10 -3.93 16.75 12.57
C GLU A 10 -4.12 18.25 12.35
N LEU A 11 -4.36 18.67 11.11
CA LEU A 11 -4.62 20.07 10.77
C LEU A 11 -5.79 20.67 11.58
N ILE A 12 -6.88 19.92 11.75
CA ILE A 12 -8.03 20.37 12.54
C ILE A 12 -7.65 20.52 14.01
N VAL A 13 -6.92 19.56 14.57
CA VAL A 13 -6.45 19.61 15.97
C VAL A 13 -5.49 20.79 16.19
N GLU A 14 -4.53 21.01 15.30
CA GLU A 14 -3.54 22.10 15.38
C GLU A 14 -4.16 23.51 15.22
N SER A 15 -5.38 23.58 14.68
CA SER A 15 -6.13 24.82 14.49
C SER A 15 -7.08 25.15 15.65
N GLU A 16 -7.09 24.34 16.71
CA GLU A 16 -8.00 24.56 17.84
C GLU A 16 -7.87 25.99 18.41
N GLY A 17 -9.02 26.66 18.60
CA GLY A 17 -9.07 28.03 19.11
C GLY A 17 -8.80 29.14 18.08
N ARG A 18 -8.63 28.81 16.79
CA ARG A 18 -8.43 29.78 15.70
C ARG A 18 -9.06 29.32 14.39
N TYR A 19 -9.17 30.23 13.43
CA TYR A 19 -9.53 29.87 12.06
C TYR A 19 -8.30 29.36 11.29
N LEU A 20 -8.54 28.46 10.34
CA LEU A 20 -7.52 28.03 9.37
C LEU A 20 -7.16 29.21 8.46
N THR A 21 -5.86 29.36 8.20
CA THR A 21 -5.34 30.28 7.19
C THR A 21 -5.57 29.74 5.78
N SER A 22 -5.43 30.60 4.75
CA SER A 22 -5.52 30.17 3.36
C SER A 22 -4.51 29.07 3.00
N ALA A 23 -3.32 29.10 3.60
CA ALA A 23 -2.30 28.06 3.40
C ALA A 23 -2.71 26.73 4.04
N GLU A 24 -3.34 26.78 5.21
CA GLU A 24 -3.85 25.61 5.93
C GLU A 24 -5.11 25.02 5.28
N LEU A 25 -5.86 25.79 4.49
CA LEU A 25 -7.00 25.26 3.71
C LEU A 25 -6.56 24.47 2.46
N GLN A 26 -5.36 24.72 1.92
CA GLN A 26 -4.88 24.09 0.69
C GLN A 26 -4.88 22.54 0.70
N PRO A 27 -4.47 21.85 1.79
CA PRO A 27 -4.57 20.40 1.88
C PRO A 27 -6.01 19.87 1.75
N ILE A 28 -6.99 20.58 2.30
CA ILE A 28 -8.42 20.21 2.21
C ILE A 28 -8.90 20.34 0.76
N GLU A 29 -8.57 21.44 0.10
CA GLU A 29 -8.91 21.66 -1.32
C GLU A 29 -8.32 20.56 -2.20
N ARG A 30 -7.03 20.24 -2.01
CA ARG A 30 -6.35 19.18 -2.77
C ARG A 30 -6.97 17.81 -2.55
N TYR A 31 -7.32 17.49 -1.31
CA TYR A 31 -7.99 16.23 -0.97
C TYR A 31 -9.31 16.07 -1.75
N LEU A 32 -10.10 17.14 -1.83
CA LEU A 32 -11.38 17.16 -2.55
C LEU A 32 -11.20 17.11 -4.07
N GLN A 33 -10.25 17.88 -4.61
CA GLN A 33 -9.97 17.93 -6.06
C GLN A 33 -9.57 16.56 -6.63
N THR A 34 -8.87 15.74 -5.85
CA THR A 34 -8.41 14.41 -6.27
C THR A 34 -9.39 13.28 -5.95
N PHE A 35 -10.43 13.55 -5.16
CA PHE A 35 -11.31 12.51 -4.60
C PHE A 35 -11.96 11.64 -5.68
N THR A 36 -12.49 12.25 -6.75
CA THR A 36 -13.15 11.52 -7.85
C THR A 36 -12.23 10.50 -8.51
N GLU A 37 -10.96 10.84 -8.72
CA GLU A 37 -9.99 9.94 -9.36
C GLU A 37 -9.52 8.83 -8.41
N ARG A 38 -9.36 9.15 -7.12
CA ARG A 38 -9.06 8.16 -6.06
C ARG A 38 -10.22 7.18 -5.90
N PHE A 39 -11.45 7.66 -5.95
CA PHE A 39 -12.67 6.82 -5.90
C PHE A 39 -12.76 5.89 -7.11
N LYS A 40 -12.60 6.39 -8.34
CA LYS A 40 -12.57 5.53 -9.54
C LYS A 40 -11.48 4.47 -9.47
N THR A 41 -10.29 4.83 -8.96
CA THR A 41 -9.19 3.87 -8.79
C THR A 41 -9.54 2.77 -7.78
N TYR A 42 -10.19 3.14 -6.67
CA TYR A 42 -10.72 2.19 -5.71
C TYR A 42 -11.71 1.22 -6.36
N GLU A 43 -12.68 1.71 -7.14
CA GLU A 43 -13.66 0.86 -7.84
C GLU A 43 -13.00 -0.09 -8.84
N ILE A 44 -12.00 0.39 -9.58
CA ILE A 44 -11.22 -0.43 -10.51
C ILE A 44 -10.51 -1.56 -9.76
N LEU A 45 -9.84 -1.25 -8.65
CA LEU A 45 -9.19 -2.27 -7.82
C LEU A 45 -10.20 -3.24 -7.23
N GLN A 46 -11.34 -2.77 -6.72
CA GLN A 46 -12.40 -3.62 -6.18
C GLN A 46 -12.91 -4.62 -7.24
N ALA A 47 -13.15 -4.16 -8.46
CA ALA A 47 -13.65 -4.99 -9.56
C ALA A 47 -12.61 -5.95 -10.13
N LYS A 48 -11.32 -5.55 -10.15
CA LYS A 48 -10.25 -6.29 -10.83
C LYS A 48 -9.27 -7.02 -9.90
N ALA A 49 -9.35 -6.86 -8.58
CA ALA A 49 -8.38 -7.42 -7.64
C ALA A 49 -8.19 -8.93 -7.81
N GLU A 50 -9.30 -9.69 -7.79
CA GLU A 50 -9.25 -11.14 -7.87
C GLU A 50 -8.59 -11.66 -9.17
N PRO A 51 -8.99 -11.22 -10.39
CA PRO A 51 -8.27 -11.64 -11.59
C PRO A 51 -6.82 -11.14 -11.63
N LEU A 52 -6.50 -9.94 -11.11
CA LEU A 52 -5.11 -9.47 -11.04
C LEU A 52 -4.24 -10.41 -10.18
N VAL A 53 -4.70 -10.75 -8.97
CA VAL A 53 -3.98 -11.66 -8.06
C VAL A 53 -3.75 -13.01 -8.71
N ARG A 54 -4.77 -13.59 -9.35
CA ARG A 54 -4.62 -14.89 -10.03
C ARG A 54 -3.61 -14.85 -11.16
N HIS A 55 -3.62 -13.81 -11.99
CA HIS A 55 -2.64 -13.68 -13.08
C HIS A 55 -1.22 -13.46 -12.55
N ALA A 56 -1.07 -12.62 -11.52
CA ALA A 56 0.21 -12.38 -10.87
C ALA A 56 0.78 -13.67 -10.26
N LEU A 57 -0.05 -14.44 -9.55
CA LEU A 57 0.38 -15.71 -8.96
C LEU A 57 0.66 -16.79 -9.99
N LYS A 58 -0.02 -16.78 -11.14
CA LYS A 58 0.31 -17.66 -12.26
C LYS A 58 1.71 -17.35 -12.81
N LYS A 59 2.07 -16.07 -12.95
CA LYS A 59 3.44 -15.66 -13.29
C LYS A 59 4.43 -16.06 -12.20
N PHE A 60 4.11 -15.80 -10.94
CA PHE A 60 4.98 -16.15 -9.82
C PHE A 60 5.24 -17.66 -9.72
N ALA A 61 4.23 -18.50 -10.01
CA ALA A 61 4.37 -19.96 -10.00
C ALA A 61 5.40 -20.50 -11.00
N THR A 62 5.69 -19.78 -12.09
CA THR A 62 6.74 -20.19 -13.04
C THR A 62 8.14 -19.92 -12.50
N LEU A 63 8.28 -18.96 -11.58
CA LEU A 63 9.55 -18.56 -10.97
C LEU A 63 9.81 -19.29 -9.65
N HIS A 64 8.76 -19.54 -8.86
CA HIS A 64 8.82 -20.18 -7.54
C HIS A 64 7.75 -21.27 -7.38
N PRO A 65 7.85 -22.37 -8.16
CA PRO A 65 6.85 -23.44 -8.15
C PRO A 65 6.74 -24.15 -6.79
N ASP A 66 7.86 -24.30 -6.07
CA ASP A 66 7.93 -24.91 -4.74
C ASP A 66 7.17 -24.10 -3.69
N VAL A 67 7.31 -22.78 -3.73
CA VAL A 67 6.58 -21.85 -2.85
C VAL A 67 5.09 -21.93 -3.15
N MET A 68 4.71 -21.91 -4.44
CA MET A 68 3.29 -21.96 -4.82
C MET A 68 2.63 -23.29 -4.48
N GLN A 69 3.34 -24.42 -4.59
CA GLN A 69 2.84 -25.73 -4.19
C GLN A 69 2.53 -25.79 -2.69
N LYS A 70 3.40 -25.21 -1.84
CA LYS A 70 3.28 -25.27 -0.38
C LYS A 70 2.39 -24.16 0.20
N HIS A 71 2.42 -22.97 -0.39
CA HIS A 71 1.88 -21.74 0.21
C HIS A 71 0.91 -20.97 -0.70
N GLY A 72 0.51 -21.52 -1.86
CA GLY A 72 -0.30 -20.78 -2.85
C GLY A 72 -1.58 -20.14 -2.31
N LYS A 73 -2.31 -20.81 -1.41
CA LYS A 73 -3.50 -20.23 -0.75
C LYS A 73 -3.15 -19.00 0.10
N ARG A 74 -2.01 -19.06 0.81
CA ARG A 74 -1.53 -17.95 1.64
C ARG A 74 -1.04 -16.79 0.78
N CYS A 75 -0.30 -17.08 -0.29
CA CYS A 75 0.13 -16.07 -1.27
C CYS A 75 -1.07 -15.33 -1.90
N HIS A 76 -2.14 -16.04 -2.25
CA HIS A 76 -3.38 -15.42 -2.75
C HIS A 76 -4.02 -14.52 -1.71
N TYR A 77 -4.14 -15.00 -0.47
CA TYR A 77 -4.69 -14.21 0.62
C TYR A 77 -3.89 -12.94 0.86
N ASP A 78 -2.57 -13.05 1.08
CA ASP A 78 -1.71 -11.91 1.43
C ASP A 78 -1.70 -10.88 0.30
N MET A 79 -1.53 -11.32 -0.95
CA MET A 79 -1.56 -10.41 -2.11
C MET A 79 -2.92 -9.72 -2.27
N SER A 80 -4.02 -10.42 -2.00
CA SER A 80 -5.36 -9.84 -1.99
C SER A 80 -5.54 -8.81 -0.88
N GLN A 81 -4.95 -9.03 0.30
CA GLN A 81 -4.97 -8.05 1.39
C GLN A 81 -4.18 -6.80 1.02
N VAL A 82 -2.99 -6.93 0.46
CA VAL A 82 -2.22 -5.78 -0.02
C VAL A 82 -3.04 -4.93 -0.98
N LEU A 83 -3.73 -5.54 -1.96
CA LEU A 83 -4.60 -4.78 -2.87
C LEU A 83 -5.74 -4.03 -2.18
N ARG A 84 -6.36 -4.64 -1.18
CA ARG A 84 -7.43 -3.98 -0.40
C ARG A 84 -6.89 -2.78 0.37
N TYR A 85 -5.73 -2.94 1.01
CA TYR A 85 -5.13 -1.84 1.77
C TYR A 85 -4.60 -0.73 0.86
N ILE A 86 -4.07 -1.05 -0.32
CA ILE A 86 -3.75 -0.04 -1.35
C ILE A 86 -5.02 0.73 -1.74
N ALA A 87 -6.12 0.03 -2.05
CA ALA A 87 -7.37 0.68 -2.43
C ALA A 87 -7.89 1.62 -1.33
N LEU A 88 -7.87 1.16 -0.08
CA LEU A 88 -8.28 1.97 1.08
C LEU A 88 -7.37 3.19 1.27
N ALA A 89 -6.05 3.02 1.16
CA ALA A 89 -5.11 4.12 1.30
C ALA A 89 -5.26 5.18 0.21
N ILE A 90 -5.50 4.75 -1.05
CA ILE A 90 -5.84 5.65 -2.16
C ILE A 90 -7.12 6.42 -1.83
N LEU A 91 -8.20 5.75 -1.42
CA LEU A 91 -9.46 6.41 -1.10
C LEU A 91 -9.32 7.41 0.08
N ARG A 92 -8.40 7.14 1.00
CA ARG A 92 -8.08 7.97 2.16
C ARG A 92 -7.09 9.10 1.88
N ASP A 93 -6.36 9.06 0.76
CA ASP A 93 -5.18 9.91 0.49
C ASP A 93 -4.16 9.85 1.62
N ASP A 94 -4.03 8.67 2.24
CA ASP A 94 -3.31 8.51 3.50
C ASP A 94 -2.25 7.41 3.38
N PRO A 95 -1.04 7.75 2.93
CA PRO A 95 0.07 6.79 2.85
C PRO A 95 0.53 6.30 4.22
N ARG A 96 0.30 7.07 5.30
CA ARG A 96 0.65 6.64 6.67
C ARG A 96 -0.21 5.46 7.10
N PHE A 97 -1.51 5.51 6.79
CA PHE A 97 -2.40 4.36 7.00
C PHE A 97 -1.88 3.09 6.33
N PHE A 98 -1.43 3.16 5.07
CA PHE A 98 -0.88 1.99 4.37
C PHE A 98 0.40 1.48 5.01
N ASN A 99 1.32 2.40 5.33
CA ASN A 99 2.57 2.05 5.96
C ASN A 99 2.35 1.30 7.29
N ASP A 100 1.54 1.88 8.16
CA ASP A 100 1.38 1.39 9.53
C ASP A 100 0.52 0.13 9.59
N SER A 101 -0.52 0.06 8.75
CA SER A 101 -1.49 -1.03 8.79
C SER A 101 -1.11 -2.22 7.89
N MET A 102 -0.22 -2.02 6.92
CA MET A 102 0.18 -3.07 5.97
C MET A 102 1.69 -3.23 5.89
N VAL A 103 2.44 -2.21 5.46
CA VAL A 103 3.88 -2.34 5.13
C VAL A 103 4.69 -2.82 6.33
N LEU A 104 4.57 -2.14 7.48
CA LEU A 104 5.31 -2.49 8.69
C LEU A 104 4.94 -3.88 9.20
N TRP A 105 3.64 -4.19 9.23
CA TRP A 105 3.15 -5.48 9.69
C TRP A 105 3.67 -6.61 8.81
N GLU A 106 3.49 -6.50 7.49
CA GLU A 106 3.87 -7.56 6.56
C GLU A 106 5.39 -7.76 6.54
N THR A 107 6.17 -6.68 6.52
CA THR A 107 7.64 -6.76 6.52
C THR A 107 8.18 -7.45 7.77
N ASN A 108 7.59 -7.18 8.94
CA ASN A 108 7.96 -7.84 10.20
C ASN A 108 7.67 -9.34 10.16
N ILE A 109 6.49 -9.73 9.68
CA ILE A 109 6.11 -11.15 9.53
C ILE A 109 7.03 -11.84 8.52
N LEU A 110 7.20 -11.28 7.32
CA LEU A 110 8.04 -11.88 6.29
C LEU A 110 9.51 -11.99 6.71
N THR A 111 9.99 -11.05 7.52
CA THR A 111 11.32 -11.10 8.11
C THR A 111 11.47 -12.24 9.11
N ALA A 112 10.51 -12.43 10.00
CA ALA A 112 10.53 -13.54 10.96
C ALA A 112 10.51 -14.91 10.27
N TYR A 113 9.87 -15.02 9.10
CA TYR A 113 9.80 -16.26 8.32
C TYR A 113 10.85 -16.38 7.21
N HIS A 114 11.76 -15.40 7.05
CA HIS A 114 12.78 -15.34 5.99
C HIS A 114 12.21 -15.49 4.57
N ARG A 115 11.12 -14.76 4.27
CA ARG A 115 10.37 -14.85 2.99
C ARG A 115 10.42 -13.60 2.12
N GLN A 116 11.21 -12.59 2.49
CA GLN A 116 11.23 -11.28 1.82
C GLN A 116 11.53 -11.39 0.33
N ASN A 117 12.57 -12.15 -0.06
CA ASN A 117 12.97 -12.27 -1.46
C ASN A 117 11.87 -12.86 -2.35
N SER A 118 11.23 -13.96 -1.92
CA SER A 118 10.15 -14.57 -2.69
C SER A 118 8.92 -13.66 -2.77
N CYS A 119 8.60 -12.93 -1.69
CA CYS A 119 7.48 -11.99 -1.69
C CYS A 119 7.76 -10.76 -2.58
N LEU A 120 9.00 -10.25 -2.59
CA LEU A 120 9.41 -9.17 -3.49
C LEU A 120 9.21 -9.57 -4.96
N VAL A 121 9.59 -10.80 -5.34
CA VAL A 121 9.33 -11.32 -6.69
C VAL A 121 7.82 -11.43 -6.96
N ALA A 122 7.02 -11.93 -6.00
CA ALA A 122 5.56 -12.00 -6.16
C ALA A 122 4.92 -10.61 -6.38
N TYR A 123 5.36 -9.58 -5.66
CA TYR A 123 4.87 -8.22 -5.85
C TYR A 123 5.35 -7.56 -7.14
N ARG A 124 6.54 -7.91 -7.65
CA ARG A 124 6.96 -7.51 -9.00
C ARG A 124 6.07 -8.13 -10.08
N CYS A 125 5.73 -9.42 -9.95
CA CYS A 125 4.75 -10.06 -10.84
C CYS A 125 3.38 -9.37 -10.78
N LEU A 126 2.97 -8.89 -9.60
CA LEU A 126 1.74 -8.11 -9.44
C LEU A 126 1.80 -6.76 -10.15
N LYS A 127 2.89 -6.00 -9.98
CA LYS A 127 3.10 -4.72 -10.68
C LYS A 127 3.01 -4.87 -12.19
N GLU A 128 3.76 -5.80 -12.76
CA GLU A 128 3.71 -6.08 -14.21
C GLU A 128 2.31 -6.49 -14.68
N THR A 129 1.58 -7.24 -13.86
CA THR A 129 0.21 -7.64 -14.16
C THR A 129 -0.73 -6.43 -14.15
N MET A 130 -0.59 -5.52 -13.18
CA MET A 130 -1.35 -4.28 -13.17
C MET A 130 -1.04 -3.39 -14.36
N GLU A 131 0.23 -3.22 -14.71
CA GLU A 131 0.66 -2.46 -15.88
C GLU A 131 0.05 -2.98 -17.19
N THR A 132 -0.20 -4.29 -17.24
CA THR A 132 -0.84 -4.93 -18.41
C THR A 132 -2.36 -4.69 -18.45
N TYR A 133 -3.05 -4.69 -17.31
CA TYR A 133 -4.52 -4.79 -17.26
C TYR A 133 -5.25 -3.55 -16.73
N LEU A 134 -4.54 -2.59 -16.14
CA LEU A 134 -5.11 -1.38 -15.55
C LEU A 134 -4.83 -0.16 -16.43
N PRO A 135 -5.73 0.83 -16.43
CA PRO A 135 -5.50 2.07 -17.15
C PRO A 135 -4.35 2.87 -16.49
N PRO A 136 -3.54 3.62 -17.27
CA PRO A 136 -2.42 4.41 -16.74
C PRO A 136 -2.80 5.37 -15.60
N GLN A 137 -4.01 5.94 -15.68
CA GLN A 137 -4.52 6.84 -14.65
C GLN A 137 -4.68 6.15 -13.29
N ALA A 138 -5.12 4.89 -13.26
CA ALA A 138 -5.21 4.13 -12.01
C ALA A 138 -3.82 3.76 -11.49
N LEU A 139 -2.90 3.38 -12.39
CA LEU A 139 -1.52 3.03 -12.04
C LEU A 139 -0.81 4.17 -11.32
N LYS A 140 -1.00 5.42 -11.77
CA LYS A 140 -0.45 6.62 -11.12
C LYS A 140 -0.78 6.71 -9.62
N TYR A 141 -1.95 6.25 -9.19
CA TYR A 141 -2.35 6.23 -7.78
C TYR A 141 -1.87 4.97 -7.04
N ILE A 142 -1.65 3.87 -7.75
CA ILE A 142 -1.28 2.57 -7.17
C ILE A 142 0.24 2.46 -6.95
N GLU A 143 1.02 2.93 -7.91
CA GLU A 143 2.49 2.79 -7.94
C GLU A 143 3.17 3.23 -6.65
N PRO A 144 2.85 4.40 -6.03
CA PRO A 144 3.50 4.82 -4.80
C PRO A 144 3.41 3.77 -3.68
N TYR A 145 2.29 3.05 -3.59
CA TYR A 145 2.08 2.02 -2.56
C TYR A 145 2.81 0.71 -2.86
N LEU A 146 2.94 0.34 -4.13
CA LEU A 146 3.78 -0.80 -4.51
C LEU A 146 5.26 -0.49 -4.27
N GLU A 147 5.71 0.74 -4.53
CA GLU A 147 7.07 1.15 -4.25
C GLU A 147 7.38 1.17 -2.75
N MET A 148 6.41 1.56 -1.90
CA MET A 148 6.56 1.40 -0.44
C MET A 148 6.80 -0.07 -0.05
N MET A 149 6.06 -1.01 -0.65
CA MET A 149 6.27 -2.45 -0.41
C MET A 149 7.64 -2.92 -0.91
N PHE A 150 8.07 -2.47 -2.09
CA PHE A 150 9.38 -2.86 -2.62
C PHE A 150 10.52 -2.36 -1.76
N GLN A 151 10.50 -1.07 -1.39
CA GLN A 151 11.50 -0.49 -0.50
C GLN A 151 11.56 -1.24 0.83
N ALA A 152 10.40 -1.60 1.39
CA ALA A 152 10.36 -2.31 2.65
C ALA A 152 10.90 -3.74 2.59
N LEU A 153 10.66 -4.45 1.48
CA LEU A 153 11.11 -5.83 1.30
C LEU A 153 12.54 -5.96 0.77
N ASP A 154 13.07 -4.94 0.10
CA ASP A 154 14.44 -4.88 -0.41
C ASP A 154 15.43 -4.43 0.68
N LEU A 155 14.95 -3.79 1.75
CA LEU A 155 15.78 -3.36 2.87
C LEU A 155 16.22 -4.54 3.77
N PRO A 156 17.51 -4.63 4.13
CA PRO A 156 18.00 -5.63 5.06
C PRO A 156 17.28 -5.56 6.42
N PRO A 157 16.95 -6.70 7.06
CA PRO A 157 16.21 -6.76 8.34
C PRO A 157 16.72 -5.85 9.46
N LYS A 158 18.02 -5.57 9.49
CA LYS A 158 18.68 -4.76 10.53
C LYS A 158 18.45 -3.25 10.39
N LEU A 159 18.07 -2.75 9.20
CA LEU A 159 17.84 -1.32 8.96
C LEU A 159 16.43 -0.89 9.38
N MET A 160 15.44 -1.77 9.23
CA MET A 160 14.04 -1.55 9.62
C MET A 160 13.86 -1.28 11.12
N ALA A 161 14.55 -2.05 11.97
CA ALA A 161 14.50 -1.91 13.42
C ALA A 161 15.05 -0.54 13.92
N THR A 162 15.94 0.08 13.15
CA THR A 162 16.50 1.40 13.47
C THR A 162 15.51 2.50 13.10
N VAL A 163 14.81 2.38 11.96
CA VAL A 163 13.78 3.35 11.52
C VAL A 163 12.58 3.38 12.45
N GLN A 164 12.12 2.22 12.95
CA GLN A 164 11.05 2.17 13.95
C GLN A 164 11.43 2.79 15.29
N LYS A 165 12.72 2.72 15.68
CA LYS A 165 13.21 3.41 16.89
C LYS A 165 13.29 4.92 16.70
N SER A 166 13.61 5.40 15.49
CA SER A 166 13.64 6.83 15.17
C SER A 166 12.23 7.44 15.08
N ALA A 167 11.23 6.70 14.58
CA ALA A 167 9.86 7.19 14.47
C ALA A 167 9.11 7.28 15.82
N VAL A 168 9.66 6.67 16.88
CA VAL A 168 9.09 6.66 18.24
C VAL A 168 9.95 7.48 19.23
N GLY A 169 11.04 8.10 18.77
CA GLY A 169 11.97 8.83 19.63
C GLY A 169 12.49 10.12 19.02
N LEU A 170 11.99 11.24 19.56
CA LEU A 170 12.45 12.64 19.44
C LEU A 170 12.16 13.36 18.11
#